data_AF-A0A8J3WYR6-F1
#
_entry.id   AF-A0A8J3WYR6-F1
#
_cell.length_a   1.000
_cell.length_b   1.000
_cell.length_c   1.000
_cell.angle_alpha   90.00
_cell.angle_beta   90.00
_cell.angle_gamma   90.00
#
_symmetry.space_group_name_H-M   'P 1'
#
loop_
_entity.id
_entity.type
_entity.pdbx_description
1 polymer ?
#
loop_
_entity_poly.entity_id
_entity_poly.type
_entity_poly.pdbx_seq_one_letter_code
_entity_poly.pdbx_strand_id
1 'polypeptide(L)'
;MFARRAASGAIMFLAAAVAALLATPANAGTRAAPVEPRAAVAPQATCQQQSFLEGNHYSAVQIAQLARDAGFGGNDWVISVAVAEAESAGWTRARLINTDCSVDRGLWQINSYWHGEVSDSCAFDPPCNARGTHTIWANGGWTQWTTYNNGAYQSHMAEAQAAVNQVGGGGSGGGGGGSGGSWQPNTAYTVGQQVTYGGHTYRCLQSHTSQPGWEPPNVPALWQYAS
;
A
#
# COMPACT_ATOMS: atom_id res chain seq x y z
N MET A 1 23.97 19.58 22.92
CA MET A 1 24.66 19.68 21.61
C MET A 1 25.03 18.27 21.16
N PHE A 2 24.61 17.82 19.98
CA PHE A 2 25.11 16.58 19.38
C PHE A 2 25.69 16.90 18.00
N ALA A 3 26.81 16.26 17.65
CA ALA A 3 27.65 16.70 16.54
C ALA A 3 27.91 15.59 15.52
N ARG A 4 27.71 15.94 14.25
CA ARG A 4 28.37 15.40 13.05
C ARG A 4 28.13 13.92 12.71
N ARG A 5 27.19 13.74 11.77
CA ARG A 5 27.25 12.90 10.54
C ARG A 5 28.45 11.94 10.39
N ALA A 6 28.14 10.70 10.03
CA ALA A 6 28.81 9.95 8.96
C ALA A 6 27.73 9.38 8.02
N ALA A 7 28.08 8.94 6.80
CA ALA A 7 27.13 8.51 5.78
C ALA A 7 27.67 7.40 4.87
N SER A 8 26.73 6.70 4.21
CA SER A 8 26.91 5.83 3.03
C SER A 8 27.61 4.47 3.22
N GLY A 9 27.11 3.45 2.50
CA GLY A 9 28.04 2.55 1.79
C GLY A 9 28.05 1.03 2.03
N ALA A 10 26.90 0.33 2.04
CA ALA A 10 26.69 -1.01 1.44
C ALA A 10 27.59 -2.26 1.82
N ILE A 11 27.21 -3.43 1.26
CA ILE A 11 28.02 -4.65 1.03
C ILE A 11 28.36 -5.59 2.22
N MET A 12 27.55 -6.67 2.32
CA MET A 12 27.92 -8.11 2.41
C MET A 12 28.72 -8.77 3.57
N PHE A 13 28.12 -9.87 4.05
CA PHE A 13 28.64 -11.25 4.29
C PHE A 13 29.46 -11.68 5.55
N LEU A 14 28.89 -12.71 6.19
CA LEU A 14 29.45 -14.00 6.67
C LEU A 14 30.58 -14.09 7.71
N ALA A 15 30.28 -14.85 8.77
CA ALA A 15 31.19 -15.72 9.52
C ALA A 15 30.38 -16.95 10.03
N ALA A 16 30.94 -18.11 10.40
CA ALA A 16 32.34 -18.48 10.61
C ALA A 16 32.60 -19.97 10.28
N ALA A 17 33.88 -20.36 10.18
CA ALA A 17 34.35 -21.76 10.21
C ALA A 17 35.75 -21.83 10.82
N VAL A 18 36.06 -22.87 11.60
CA VAL A 18 37.39 -23.09 12.23
C VAL A 18 37.71 -24.58 12.33
N ALA A 19 38.82 -25.05 11.75
CA ALA A 19 39.50 -26.31 12.08
C ALA A 19 40.91 -26.42 11.44
N ALA A 20 41.79 -27.21 12.06
CA ALA A 20 43.16 -27.55 11.63
C ALA A 20 43.59 -28.84 12.36
N LEU A 21 44.52 -29.70 11.91
CA LEU A 21 45.36 -29.77 10.68
C LEU A 21 45.39 -31.29 10.28
N LEU A 22 46.27 -31.94 9.50
CA LEU A 22 47.57 -31.69 8.84
C LEU A 22 47.77 -32.75 7.72
N ALA A 23 48.80 -32.55 6.87
CA ALA A 23 49.55 -33.57 6.12
C ALA A 23 48.92 -34.24 4.87
N THR A 24 49.84 -34.64 3.98
CA THR A 24 49.71 -35.42 2.72
C THR A 24 51.07 -36.12 2.47
N PRO A 25 51.26 -37.05 1.51
CA PRO A 25 50.31 -37.61 0.53
C PRO A 25 50.31 -39.16 0.45
N ALA A 26 49.32 -39.73 -0.25
CA ALA A 26 49.41 -41.07 -0.83
C ALA A 26 48.48 -41.20 -2.06
N ASN A 27 49.03 -41.42 -3.26
CA ASN A 27 48.24 -41.69 -4.45
C ASN A 27 47.88 -43.19 -4.53
N ALA A 28 46.59 -43.52 -4.41
CA ALA A 28 46.04 -44.81 -4.81
C ALA A 28 45.06 -44.60 -5.96
N GLY A 29 45.48 -44.94 -7.18
CA GLY A 29 44.70 -44.67 -8.39
C GLY A 29 43.46 -45.54 -8.52
N THR A 30 42.30 -45.03 -8.15
CA THR A 30 41.00 -45.55 -8.60
C THR A 30 40.47 -44.68 -9.73
N ARG A 31 39.94 -45.31 -10.79
CA ARG A 31 39.49 -44.61 -11.99
C ARG A 31 38.15 -43.93 -11.70
N ALA A 32 38.17 -42.61 -11.53
CA ALA A 32 36.95 -41.83 -11.31
C ALA A 32 35.91 -42.12 -12.41
N ALA A 33 34.64 -42.26 -12.01
CA ALA A 33 33.53 -42.20 -12.95
C ALA A 33 33.49 -40.82 -13.65
N PRO A 34 32.92 -40.70 -14.86
CA PRO A 34 32.71 -39.41 -15.48
C PRO A 34 31.86 -38.54 -14.55
N VAL A 35 32.45 -37.46 -14.02
CA VAL A 35 31.69 -36.42 -13.34
C VAL A 35 30.95 -35.68 -14.43
N GLU A 36 29.65 -35.96 -14.57
CA GLU A 36 28.79 -35.17 -15.46
C GLU A 36 28.93 -33.69 -15.07
N PRO A 37 29.05 -32.77 -16.04
CA PRO A 37 29.19 -31.35 -15.74
C PRO A 37 27.91 -30.88 -15.05
N ARG A 38 27.98 -30.74 -13.72
CA ARG A 38 26.91 -30.24 -12.85
C ARG A 38 26.23 -29.07 -13.56
N ALA A 39 24.97 -29.27 -13.95
CA ALA A 39 24.24 -28.33 -14.80
C ALA A 39 24.42 -26.90 -14.28
N ALA A 40 24.85 -26.00 -15.16
CA ALA A 40 25.02 -24.60 -14.80
C ALA A 40 23.67 -24.10 -14.27
N VAL A 41 23.67 -23.58 -13.04
CA VAL A 41 22.47 -22.98 -12.45
C VAL A 41 22.05 -21.86 -13.40
N ALA A 42 20.84 -21.97 -13.96
CA ALA A 42 20.32 -20.97 -14.89
C ALA A 42 20.40 -19.59 -14.22
N PRO A 43 20.81 -18.54 -14.94
CA PRO A 43 20.88 -17.20 -14.35
C PRO A 43 19.53 -16.83 -13.75
N GLN A 44 19.54 -16.38 -12.50
CA GLN A 44 18.36 -15.82 -11.84
C GLN A 44 17.77 -14.75 -12.74
N ALA A 45 16.44 -14.73 -12.91
CA ALA A 45 15.79 -13.80 -13.81
C ALA A 45 16.05 -12.35 -13.35
N THR A 46 16.74 -11.56 -14.18
CA THR A 46 17.01 -10.15 -13.89
C THR A 46 15.84 -9.31 -14.39
N CYS A 47 14.80 -9.18 -13.58
CA CYS A 47 13.68 -8.31 -13.91
C CYS A 47 14.14 -6.85 -14.04
N GLN A 48 13.46 -6.08 -14.89
CA GLN A 48 13.60 -4.63 -14.92
C GLN A 48 12.62 -4.04 -13.91
N GLN A 49 13.03 -3.03 -13.15
CA GLN A 49 12.12 -2.38 -12.21
C GLN A 49 11.03 -1.64 -12.99
N GLN A 50 9.77 -1.95 -12.72
CA GLN A 50 8.62 -1.41 -13.45
C GLN A 50 7.44 -1.20 -12.49
N SER A 51 6.97 0.05 -12.39
CA SER A 51 5.80 0.42 -11.59
C SER A 51 4.58 0.61 -12.48
N PHE A 52 3.42 0.13 -12.01
CA PHE A 52 2.14 0.24 -12.70
C PHE A 52 1.05 0.61 -11.69
N LEU A 53 0.28 1.65 -12.01
CA LEU A 53 -0.92 2.05 -11.27
C LEU A 53 -2.15 1.51 -12.03
N GLU A 54 -2.74 0.44 -11.50
CA GLU A 54 -3.77 -0.35 -12.19
C GLU A 54 -5.00 -0.60 -11.29
N GLY A 55 -6.11 -1.00 -11.92
CA GLY A 55 -7.36 -1.31 -11.23
C GLY A 55 -8.23 -0.07 -10.97
N ASN A 56 -9.09 -0.16 -9.97
CA ASN A 56 -9.87 0.98 -9.49
C ASN A 56 -8.98 1.89 -8.62
N HIS A 57 -9.21 3.20 -8.70
CA HIS A 57 -8.65 4.18 -7.78
C HIS A 57 -9.62 4.38 -6.60
N TYR A 58 -9.16 4.12 -5.37
CA TYR A 58 -9.95 4.22 -4.14
C TYR A 58 -9.54 5.47 -3.35
N SER A 59 -10.53 6.15 -2.79
CA SER A 59 -10.32 7.28 -1.87
C SER A 59 -9.88 6.81 -0.47
N ALA A 60 -9.24 7.72 0.28
CA ALA A 60 -8.92 7.60 1.71
C ALA A 60 -10.04 6.93 2.53
N VAL A 61 -11.30 7.32 2.30
CA VAL A 61 -12.49 6.82 3.02
C VAL A 61 -12.77 5.35 2.71
N GLN A 62 -12.58 4.92 1.47
CA GLN A 62 -12.73 3.51 1.08
C GLN A 62 -11.60 2.65 1.64
N ILE A 63 -10.37 3.18 1.66
CA ILE A 63 -9.21 2.54 2.29
C ILE A 63 -9.41 2.45 3.81
N ALA A 64 -9.95 3.49 4.45
CA ALA A 64 -10.31 3.49 5.87
C ALA A 64 -11.37 2.44 6.20
N GLN A 65 -12.40 2.28 5.37
CA GLN A 65 -13.38 1.21 5.55
C GLN A 65 -12.73 -0.17 5.46
N LEU A 66 -11.91 -0.43 4.43
CA LEU A 66 -11.17 -1.69 4.29
C LEU A 66 -10.24 -1.98 5.48
N ALA A 67 -9.53 -0.98 5.98
CA ALA A 67 -8.64 -1.13 7.13
C ALA A 67 -9.43 -1.47 8.40
N ARG A 68 -10.58 -0.83 8.62
CA ARG A 68 -11.48 -1.13 9.75
C ARG A 68 -12.02 -2.56 9.67
N ASP A 69 -12.49 -2.97 8.50
CA ASP A 69 -13.05 -4.30 8.25
C ASP A 69 -11.99 -5.41 8.32
N ALA A 70 -10.71 -5.06 8.13
CA ALA A 70 -9.56 -5.95 8.35
C ALA A 70 -9.16 -6.09 9.83
N GLY A 71 -9.61 -5.19 10.70
CA GLY A 71 -9.36 -5.22 12.15
C GLY A 71 -8.60 -4.03 12.73
N PHE A 72 -8.09 -3.09 11.90
CA PHE A 72 -7.35 -1.94 12.39
C PHE A 72 -8.24 -1.00 13.23
N GLY A 73 -7.68 -0.50 14.33
CA GLY A 73 -8.33 0.46 15.23
C GLY A 73 -7.35 1.46 15.82
N GLY A 74 -7.86 2.46 16.54
CA GLY A 74 -7.04 3.48 17.21
C GLY A 74 -6.12 4.24 16.25
N ASN A 75 -4.88 4.47 16.67
CA ASN A 75 -3.88 5.19 15.88
C ASN A 75 -3.39 4.38 14.66
N ASP A 76 -3.30 3.05 14.79
CA ASP A 76 -2.87 2.15 13.72
C ASP A 76 -3.86 2.11 12.54
N TRP A 77 -5.14 2.42 12.77
CA TRP A 77 -6.09 2.63 11.68
C TRP A 77 -5.72 3.84 10.81
N VAL A 78 -5.29 4.95 11.43
CA VAL A 78 -4.83 6.15 10.71
C VAL A 78 -3.53 5.86 9.97
N ILE A 79 -2.56 5.20 10.62
CA ILE A 79 -1.31 4.81 9.96
C ILE A 79 -1.58 3.85 8.80
N SER A 80 -2.50 2.88 8.95
CA SER A 80 -2.84 1.92 7.89
C SER A 80 -3.34 2.61 6.61
N VAL A 81 -4.21 3.62 6.74
CA VAL A 81 -4.67 4.40 5.58
C VAL A 81 -3.52 5.21 4.98
N ALA A 82 -2.78 5.94 5.82
CA ALA A 82 -1.67 6.79 5.36
C ALA A 82 -0.54 5.99 4.67
N VAL A 83 -0.30 4.75 5.10
CA VAL A 83 0.63 3.82 4.44
C VAL A 83 0.08 3.39 3.09
N ALA A 84 -1.19 2.95 2.98
CA ALA A 84 -1.75 2.57 1.68
C ALA A 84 -1.76 3.70 0.64
N GLU A 85 -2.01 4.94 1.08
CA GLU A 85 -1.97 6.11 0.21
C GLU A 85 -0.55 6.45 -0.24
N ALA A 86 0.45 6.32 0.63
CA ALA A 86 1.85 6.52 0.28
C ALA A 86 2.46 5.36 -0.56
N GLU A 87 1.98 4.12 -0.36
CA GLU A 87 2.43 2.91 -1.09
C GLU A 87 1.81 2.81 -2.50
N SER A 88 0.52 3.15 -2.65
CA SER A 88 -0.24 2.88 -3.90
C SER A 88 -0.97 4.08 -4.49
N ALA A 89 -0.98 5.24 -3.82
CA ALA A 89 -1.89 6.35 -4.10
C ALA A 89 -3.37 5.94 -4.21
N GLY A 90 -3.77 4.81 -3.61
CA GLY A 90 -5.13 4.26 -3.65
C GLY A 90 -5.43 3.37 -4.87
N TRP A 91 -4.45 3.02 -5.70
CA TRP A 91 -4.66 2.14 -6.85
C TRP A 91 -4.74 0.66 -6.43
N THR A 92 -5.95 0.09 -6.51
CA THR A 92 -6.27 -1.25 -5.98
C THR A 92 -5.46 -2.40 -6.55
N ARG A 93 -4.88 -2.24 -7.75
CA ARG A 93 -3.97 -3.21 -8.38
C ARG A 93 -2.59 -2.63 -8.66
N ALA A 94 -2.17 -1.60 -7.91
CA ALA A 94 -0.81 -1.09 -7.95
C ALA A 94 0.20 -2.24 -7.85
N ARG A 95 1.23 -2.21 -8.70
CA ARG A 95 2.30 -3.21 -8.68
C ARG A 95 3.66 -2.61 -9.04
N LEU A 96 4.65 -2.87 -8.19
CA LEU A 96 6.05 -2.65 -8.48
C LEU A 96 6.72 -4.00 -8.72
N ILE A 97 7.22 -4.24 -9.93
CA ILE A 97 8.14 -5.34 -10.21
C ILE A 97 9.54 -4.86 -9.80
N ASN A 98 10.24 -5.61 -8.96
CA ASN A 98 11.61 -5.31 -8.54
C ASN A 98 12.66 -6.07 -9.37
N THR A 99 13.93 -5.70 -9.20
CA THR A 99 15.05 -6.27 -9.99
C THR A 99 15.36 -7.74 -9.66
N ASP A 100 14.94 -8.21 -8.48
CA ASP A 100 14.97 -9.61 -8.04
C ASP A 100 13.72 -10.41 -8.49
N CYS A 101 12.86 -9.82 -9.32
CA CYS A 101 11.56 -10.34 -9.72
C CYS A 101 10.53 -10.54 -8.58
N SER A 102 10.80 -10.04 -7.37
CA SER A 102 9.72 -9.85 -6.39
C SER A 102 8.75 -8.78 -6.89
N VAL A 103 7.49 -8.86 -6.44
CA VAL A 103 6.43 -7.93 -6.83
C VAL A 103 5.75 -7.40 -5.58
N ASP A 104 5.70 -6.09 -5.43
CA ASP A 104 4.91 -5.41 -4.40
C ASP A 104 3.49 -5.22 -4.93
N ARG A 105 2.47 -5.55 -4.13
CA ARG A 105 1.11 -5.85 -4.65
C ARG A 105 -0.02 -5.17 -3.86
N GLY A 106 -0.90 -4.48 -4.58
CA GLY A 106 -2.15 -3.91 -4.06
C GLY A 106 -1.99 -2.60 -3.31
N LEU A 107 -3.05 -2.20 -2.60
CA LEU A 107 -3.13 -0.93 -1.85
C LEU A 107 -1.99 -0.76 -0.83
N TRP A 108 -1.59 -1.85 -0.16
CA TRP A 108 -0.52 -1.86 0.84
C TRP A 108 0.81 -2.42 0.34
N GLN A 109 0.99 -2.53 -0.98
CA GLN A 109 2.24 -2.98 -1.65
C GLN A 109 2.91 -4.20 -0.99
N ILE A 110 2.13 -5.28 -0.77
CA ILE A 110 2.60 -6.48 -0.09
C ILE A 110 3.57 -7.27 -0.99
N ASN A 111 4.87 -7.26 -0.67
CA ASN A 111 5.92 -7.93 -1.45
C ASN A 111 5.71 -9.45 -1.58
N SER A 112 5.92 -10.03 -2.77
CA SER A 112 5.72 -11.46 -3.06
C SER A 112 6.82 -12.40 -2.59
N TYR A 113 8.02 -11.90 -2.33
CA TYR A 113 9.15 -12.70 -1.82
C TYR A 113 9.13 -12.78 -0.29
N TRP A 114 8.84 -11.67 0.40
CA TRP A 114 8.77 -11.63 1.87
C TRP A 114 7.43 -12.10 2.43
N HIS A 115 6.32 -11.90 1.71
CA HIS A 115 4.97 -12.27 2.13
C HIS A 115 4.29 -13.23 1.13
N GLY A 116 4.90 -14.40 0.97
CA GLY A 116 4.37 -15.49 0.14
C GLY A 116 3.09 -16.14 0.69
N GLU A 117 2.79 -15.95 1.98
CA GLU A 117 1.53 -16.31 2.62
C GLU A 117 0.33 -15.51 2.09
N VAL A 118 0.57 -14.34 1.49
CA VAL A 118 -0.44 -13.57 0.76
C VAL A 118 -0.29 -13.89 -0.74
N SER A 119 -1.23 -14.67 -1.29
CA SER A 119 -1.26 -14.97 -2.73
C SER A 119 -1.56 -13.73 -3.57
N ASP A 120 -1.16 -13.71 -4.84
CA ASP A 120 -1.45 -12.59 -5.76
C ASP A 120 -2.95 -12.32 -5.90
N SER A 121 -3.78 -13.37 -5.87
CA SER A 121 -5.25 -13.22 -5.89
C SER A 121 -5.79 -12.53 -4.65
N CYS A 122 -5.11 -12.65 -3.50
CA CYS A 122 -5.44 -11.94 -2.27
C CYS A 122 -4.84 -10.52 -2.27
N ALA A 123 -3.59 -10.38 -2.71
CA ALA A 123 -2.90 -9.09 -2.72
C ALA A 123 -3.50 -8.10 -3.71
N PHE A 124 -4.16 -8.56 -4.78
CA PHE A 124 -4.87 -7.71 -5.74
C PHE A 124 -6.41 -7.68 -5.55
N ASP A 125 -6.93 -8.23 -4.45
CA ASP A 125 -8.32 -8.06 -4.00
C ASP A 125 -8.34 -7.10 -2.78
N PRO A 126 -8.98 -5.92 -2.84
CA PRO A 126 -8.81 -4.92 -1.78
C PRO A 126 -9.20 -5.38 -0.35
N PRO A 127 -10.31 -6.13 -0.14
CA PRO A 127 -10.61 -6.73 1.16
C PRO A 127 -9.58 -7.76 1.62
N CYS A 128 -9.05 -8.60 0.73
CA CYS A 128 -8.05 -9.60 1.09
C CYS A 128 -6.66 -8.99 1.33
N ASN A 129 -6.26 -7.99 0.53
CA ASN A 129 -5.04 -7.21 0.71
C ASN A 129 -5.04 -6.53 2.09
N ALA A 130 -6.14 -5.87 2.48
CA ALA A 130 -6.29 -5.26 3.81
C ALA A 130 -6.14 -6.27 4.96
N ARG A 131 -6.74 -7.46 4.85
CA ARG A 131 -6.58 -8.55 5.84
C ARG A 131 -5.15 -9.10 5.88
N GLY A 132 -4.47 -9.17 4.73
CA GLY A 132 -3.05 -9.48 4.63
C GLY A 132 -2.21 -8.46 5.40
N THR A 133 -2.39 -7.16 5.13
CA THR A 133 -1.74 -6.06 5.86
C THR A 133 -1.95 -6.16 7.36
N HIS A 134 -3.19 -6.37 7.82
CA HIS A 134 -3.48 -6.49 9.25
C HIS A 134 -2.76 -7.69 9.89
N THR A 135 -2.68 -8.82 9.18
CA THR A 135 -1.96 -10.02 9.64
C THR A 135 -0.45 -9.77 9.74
N ILE A 136 0.14 -9.11 8.75
CA ILE A 136 1.57 -8.77 8.71
C ILE A 136 1.92 -7.76 9.82
N TRP A 137 1.11 -6.70 9.97
CA TRP A 137 1.25 -5.71 11.04
C TRP A 137 1.10 -6.34 12.43
N ALA A 138 0.12 -7.23 12.64
CA ALA A 138 -0.06 -7.91 13.93
C ALA A 138 1.13 -8.80 14.32
N ASN A 139 1.86 -9.35 13.33
CA ASN A 139 3.03 -10.19 13.55
C ASN A 139 4.36 -9.42 13.70
N GLY A 140 4.48 -8.23 13.09
CA GLY A 140 5.77 -7.54 12.94
C GLY A 140 5.75 -6.00 13.04
N GLY A 141 4.61 -5.39 13.37
CA GLY A 141 4.42 -3.94 13.45
C GLY A 141 4.56 -3.21 12.11
N TRP A 142 4.49 -1.87 12.16
CA TRP A 142 4.63 -1.05 10.94
C TRP A 142 6.03 -1.06 10.32
N THR A 143 7.05 -1.53 11.04
CA THR A 143 8.44 -1.61 10.55
C THR A 143 8.63 -2.59 9.39
N GLN A 144 7.62 -3.41 9.04
CA GLN A 144 7.63 -4.20 7.81
C GLN A 144 7.54 -3.33 6.53
N TRP A 145 6.97 -2.12 6.62
CA TRP A 145 6.82 -1.19 5.49
C TRP A 145 7.94 -0.15 5.44
N THR A 146 8.68 -0.12 4.32
CA THR A 146 9.71 0.90 4.07
C THR A 146 9.14 2.32 4.11
N THR A 147 7.91 2.49 3.62
CA THR A 147 7.15 3.76 3.60
C THR A 147 6.75 4.26 4.99
N TYR A 148 6.71 3.37 5.99
CA TYR A 148 6.66 3.77 7.40
C TYR A 148 8.04 4.15 7.92
N ASN A 149 9.04 3.29 7.70
CA ASN A 149 10.41 3.46 8.19
C ASN A 149 11.11 4.74 7.69
N ASN A 150 10.80 5.18 6.46
CA ASN A 150 11.35 6.41 5.87
C ASN A 150 10.49 7.66 6.15
N GLY A 151 9.32 7.51 6.79
CA GLY A 151 8.40 8.60 7.11
C GLY A 151 7.50 9.07 5.96
N ALA A 152 7.51 8.44 4.78
CA ALA A 152 6.72 8.89 3.63
C ALA A 152 5.20 8.88 3.89
N TYR A 153 4.68 7.96 4.72
CA TYR A 153 3.28 7.99 5.17
C TYR A 153 2.86 9.31 5.87
N GLN A 154 3.80 10.08 6.41
CA GLN A 154 3.48 11.27 7.23
C GLN A 154 2.81 12.40 6.44
N SER A 155 3.03 12.49 5.12
CA SER A 155 2.29 13.45 4.27
C SER A 155 0.80 13.11 4.12
N HIS A 156 0.42 11.84 4.32
CA HIS A 156 -0.96 11.35 4.17
C HIS A 156 -1.72 11.31 5.50
N MET A 157 -1.04 11.44 6.65
CA MET A 157 -1.66 11.35 7.98
C MET A 157 -2.84 12.32 8.19
N ALA A 158 -2.87 13.49 7.52
CA ALA A 158 -3.99 14.42 7.60
C ALA A 158 -5.25 13.94 6.85
N GLU A 159 -5.07 13.36 5.66
CA GLU A 159 -6.13 12.80 4.82
C GLU A 159 -6.66 11.50 5.42
N ALA A 160 -5.74 10.61 5.83
CA ALA A 160 -6.04 9.40 6.60
C ALA A 160 -6.82 9.68 7.89
N GLN A 161 -6.45 10.71 8.67
CA GLN A 161 -7.16 11.07 9.89
C GLN A 161 -8.58 11.58 9.60
N ALA A 162 -8.78 12.34 8.52
CA ALA A 162 -10.10 12.79 8.09
C ALA A 162 -10.99 11.61 7.66
N ALA A 163 -10.43 10.67 6.89
CA ALA A 163 -11.11 9.45 6.45
C ALA A 163 -11.50 8.53 7.63
N VAL A 164 -10.58 8.31 8.57
CA VAL A 164 -10.84 7.56 9.81
C VAL A 164 -11.93 8.23 10.64
N ASN A 165 -11.93 9.56 10.76
CA ASN A 165 -12.98 10.29 11.46
C ASN A 165 -14.36 10.12 10.77
N GLN A 166 -14.41 10.19 9.44
CA GLN A 166 -15.64 10.03 8.65
C GLN A 166 -16.25 8.63 8.80
N VAL A 167 -15.42 7.57 8.81
CA VAL A 167 -15.90 6.19 9.02
C VAL A 167 -16.19 5.90 10.49
N GLY A 168 -15.38 6.44 11.41
CA GLY A 168 -15.48 6.23 12.85
C GLY A 168 -16.69 6.91 13.49
N GLY A 169 -17.05 8.12 13.02
CA GLY A 169 -18.10 8.98 13.58
C GLY A 169 -19.55 8.51 13.44
N GLY A 170 -19.79 7.23 13.11
CA GLY A 170 -21.14 6.66 13.05
C GLY A 170 -21.78 6.63 11.65
N GLY A 171 -20.97 6.47 10.59
CA GLY A 171 -21.44 6.23 9.22
C GLY A 171 -22.21 4.90 9.07
N SER A 172 -23.46 4.86 9.53
CA SER A 172 -24.34 3.70 9.37
C SER A 172 -25.00 3.69 8.01
N GLY A 173 -24.89 2.56 7.31
CA GLY A 173 -25.70 2.24 6.14
C GLY A 173 -25.08 2.64 4.79
N GLY A 174 -24.92 1.65 3.91
CA GLY A 174 -24.83 1.91 2.48
C GLY A 174 -26.21 2.21 1.92
N GLY A 175 -26.30 3.16 0.99
CA GLY A 175 -27.51 3.45 0.21
C GLY A 175 -28.40 4.57 0.76
N GLY A 176 -28.09 5.82 0.35
CA GLY A 176 -29.05 6.93 0.35
C GLY A 176 -28.75 8.09 1.30
N GLY A 177 -28.30 9.22 0.73
CA GLY A 177 -28.60 10.54 1.30
C GLY A 177 -27.85 10.97 2.57
N GLY A 178 -26.53 10.76 2.65
CA GLY A 178 -25.68 11.31 3.71
C GLY A 178 -25.00 12.64 3.33
N SER A 179 -24.80 13.52 4.31
CA SER A 179 -24.06 14.77 4.15
C SER A 179 -22.55 14.55 4.15
N GLY A 180 -21.93 14.66 2.97
CA GLY A 180 -20.52 15.00 2.87
C GLY A 180 -20.27 16.42 3.36
N GLY A 181 -19.01 16.73 3.66
CA GLY A 181 -18.60 18.04 4.16
C GLY A 181 -18.57 19.14 3.09
N SER A 182 -17.70 20.12 3.29
CA SER A 182 -17.51 21.23 2.35
C SER A 182 -17.17 20.73 0.94
N TRP A 183 -17.87 21.23 -0.08
CA TRP A 183 -17.60 20.94 -1.49
C TRP A 183 -16.11 21.18 -1.82
N GLN A 184 -15.54 20.26 -2.58
CA GLN A 184 -14.17 20.32 -3.08
C GLN A 184 -14.19 20.19 -4.62
N PRO A 185 -13.24 20.81 -5.34
CA PRO A 185 -13.00 20.51 -6.75
C PRO A 185 -12.40 19.10 -6.92
N ASN A 186 -12.39 18.60 -8.16
CA ASN A 186 -11.76 17.33 -8.56
C ASN A 186 -12.24 16.09 -7.78
N THR A 187 -13.42 16.15 -7.18
CA THR A 187 -13.94 15.17 -6.22
C THR A 187 -15.14 14.43 -6.80
N ALA A 188 -15.16 13.11 -6.67
CA ALA A 188 -16.27 12.28 -7.13
C ALA A 188 -17.48 12.40 -6.17
N TYR A 189 -18.63 12.76 -6.73
CA TYR A 189 -19.91 12.89 -6.03
C TYR A 189 -20.95 11.94 -6.61
N THR A 190 -21.76 11.34 -5.75
CA THR A 190 -22.81 10.36 -6.11
C THR A 190 -24.21 10.94 -5.93
N VAL A 191 -25.19 10.46 -6.71
CA VAL A 191 -26.59 10.92 -6.61
C VAL A 191 -27.09 10.80 -5.16
N GLY A 192 -27.66 11.89 -4.64
CA GLY A 192 -28.18 11.97 -3.27
C GLY A 192 -27.16 12.40 -2.22
N GLN A 193 -25.85 12.36 -2.51
CA GLN A 193 -24.81 12.85 -1.60
C GLN A 193 -24.95 14.36 -1.39
N GLN A 194 -24.93 14.82 -0.14
CA GLN A 194 -24.95 16.24 0.19
C GLN A 194 -23.53 16.80 0.36
N VAL A 195 -23.37 18.12 0.21
CA VAL A 195 -22.16 18.92 0.48
C VAL A 195 -22.53 20.30 1.01
N THR A 196 -21.61 21.00 1.67
CA THR A 196 -21.78 22.42 2.03
C THR A 196 -20.95 23.35 1.15
N TYR A 197 -21.50 24.49 0.73
CA TYR A 197 -20.79 25.52 -0.02
C TYR A 197 -21.38 26.90 0.29
N GLY A 198 -20.51 27.89 0.58
CA GLY A 198 -20.95 29.25 0.91
C GLY A 198 -21.85 29.37 2.15
N GLY A 199 -21.82 28.39 3.06
CA GLY A 199 -22.71 28.30 4.22
C GLY A 199 -24.03 27.55 3.99
N HIS A 200 -24.32 27.15 2.75
CA HIS A 200 -25.55 26.44 2.37
C HIS A 200 -25.28 24.96 2.05
N THR A 201 -26.27 24.10 2.25
CA THR A 201 -26.20 22.66 1.92
C THR A 201 -26.84 22.38 0.55
N TYR A 202 -26.18 21.55 -0.26
CA TYR A 202 -26.63 21.14 -1.59
C TYR A 202 -26.61 19.62 -1.71
N ARG A 203 -27.55 19.03 -2.46
CA ARG A 203 -27.63 17.60 -2.78
C ARG A 203 -27.28 17.35 -4.24
N CYS A 204 -26.35 16.42 -4.49
CA CYS A 204 -25.99 15.96 -5.82
C CYS A 204 -27.18 15.27 -6.51
N LEU A 205 -27.43 15.62 -7.77
CA LEU A 205 -28.52 15.12 -8.60
C LEU A 205 -28.08 14.06 -9.63
N GLN A 206 -26.82 14.15 -10.09
CA GLN A 206 -26.24 13.28 -11.10
C GLN A 206 -24.80 12.94 -10.68
N SER A 207 -24.42 11.67 -10.67
CA SER A 207 -23.06 11.27 -10.29
C SER A 207 -22.02 11.87 -11.24
N HIS A 208 -21.03 12.58 -10.71
CA HIS A 208 -20.03 13.32 -11.49
C HIS A 208 -18.74 13.53 -10.68
N THR A 209 -17.65 13.88 -11.36
CA THR A 209 -16.46 14.47 -10.71
C THR A 209 -16.55 15.99 -10.81
N SER A 210 -16.43 16.70 -9.69
CA SER A 210 -16.43 18.16 -9.66
C SER A 210 -15.19 18.75 -10.32
N GLN A 211 -15.28 20.01 -10.74
CA GLN A 211 -14.19 20.79 -11.33
C GLN A 211 -14.27 22.23 -10.80
N PRO A 212 -13.20 23.04 -10.84
CA PRO A 212 -13.30 24.48 -10.61
C PRO A 212 -14.30 25.12 -11.58
N GLY A 213 -15.19 25.97 -11.08
CA GLY A 213 -16.34 26.49 -11.83
C GLY A 213 -17.60 25.61 -11.79
N TRP A 214 -17.54 24.41 -11.20
CA TRP A 214 -18.69 23.52 -10.95
C TRP A 214 -19.11 23.50 -9.47
N GLU A 215 -18.98 24.65 -8.79
CA GLU A 215 -19.48 24.85 -7.44
C GLU A 215 -21.02 24.71 -7.43
N PRO A 216 -21.64 24.25 -6.32
CA PRO A 216 -23.06 23.89 -6.33
C PRO A 216 -24.06 24.95 -6.84
N PRO A 217 -23.92 26.27 -6.58
CA PRO A 217 -24.84 27.27 -7.16
C PRO A 217 -24.61 27.52 -8.67
N ASN A 218 -23.45 27.17 -9.22
CA ASN A 218 -23.08 27.46 -10.61
C ASN A 218 -23.62 26.41 -11.60
N VAL A 219 -23.87 25.18 -11.15
CA VAL A 219 -24.28 24.04 -12.00
C VAL A 219 -25.52 23.32 -11.43
N PRO A 220 -26.72 23.94 -11.46
CA PRO A 220 -27.95 23.40 -10.88
C PRO A 220 -28.50 22.13 -11.56
N ALA A 221 -27.95 21.73 -12.71
CA ALA A 221 -28.21 20.42 -13.30
C ALA A 221 -27.54 19.27 -12.52
N LEU A 222 -26.49 19.56 -11.76
CA LEU A 222 -25.73 18.61 -10.95
C LEU A 222 -26.06 18.71 -9.45
N TRP A 223 -26.61 19.85 -8.99
CA TRP A 223 -26.89 20.12 -7.57
C TRP A 223 -28.25 20.77 -7.33
N GLN A 224 -28.95 20.32 -6.28
CA GLN A 224 -30.15 20.95 -5.74
C GLN A 224 -29.83 21.59 -4.38
N TYR A 225 -30.23 22.85 -4.16
CA TYR A 225 -30.22 23.48 -2.83
C TYR A 225 -31.07 22.65 -1.84
N ALA A 226 -30.55 22.38 -0.65
CA ALA A 226 -31.20 21.56 0.37
C ALA A 226 -31.61 22.37 1.62
N SER A 227 -30.70 23.15 2.20
CA SER A 227 -30.92 23.96 3.41
C SER A 227 -29.84 25.02 3.59
#